data_AF-A0A9D9ZYT9-F1
#
_entry.id   AF-A0A9D9ZYT9-F1
#
_cell.length_a   1.000
_cell.length_b   1.000
_cell.length_c   1.000
_cell.angle_alpha   90.00
_cell.angle_beta   90.00
_cell.angle_gamma   90.00
#
_symmetry.space_group_name_H-M   'P 1'
#
loop_
_entity.id
_entity.type
_entity.pdbx_description
1 polymer ?
#
loop_
_entity_poly.entity_id
_entity_poly.type
_entity_poly.pdbx_seq_one_letter_code
_entity_poly.pdbx_strand_id
1 'polypeptide(L)'
;MAHFHIKTKKGRPYLYVREIARVDGKPKVVSQVYIGSPERVSGLTQGQESDVVALKVEQFGAIWLACQIDAGVDLCSIVDGIVSPADRETGPSVGEYFLYCVFNRMIQSVSKNKLASWYQSTAIQHIRPIDLEELTSKRYWEKWDRVS
;
A
#
# COMPACT_ATOMS: atom_id res chain seq x y z
N MET A 1 -15.82 23.38 -6.27
CA MET A 1 -15.28 23.05 -7.61
C MET A 1 -13.79 23.38 -7.63
N ALA A 2 -12.99 22.50 -8.21
CA ALA A 2 -11.57 22.73 -8.43
C ALA A 2 -11.34 23.95 -9.34
N HIS A 3 -10.42 24.83 -8.95
CA HIS A 3 -10.01 25.99 -9.72
C HIS A 3 -8.52 26.26 -9.54
N PHE A 4 -7.93 26.95 -10.51
CA PHE A 4 -6.55 27.40 -10.41
C PHE A 4 -6.40 28.60 -9.48
N HIS A 5 -5.33 28.60 -8.70
CA HIS A 5 -4.97 29.69 -7.81
C HIS A 5 -3.47 29.94 -7.87
N ILE A 6 -3.09 31.21 -8.09
CA ILE A 6 -1.69 31.62 -8.16
C ILE A 6 -1.29 32.23 -6.82
N LYS A 7 -0.20 31.72 -6.23
CA LYS A 7 0.45 32.32 -5.06
C LYS A 7 1.81 32.85 -5.42
N THR A 8 2.07 34.10 -5.03
CA THR A 8 3.40 34.69 -5.15
C THR A 8 4.19 34.47 -3.87
N LYS A 9 5.37 33.84 -3.96
CA LYS A 9 6.33 33.71 -2.87
C LYS A 9 7.69 34.23 -3.32
N LYS A 10 8.28 35.16 -2.56
CA LYS A 10 9.58 35.80 -2.88
C LYS A 10 9.62 36.33 -4.33
N GLY A 11 8.55 36.98 -4.77
CA GLY A 11 8.43 37.53 -6.14
C GLY A 11 8.20 36.51 -7.25
N ARG A 12 8.13 35.21 -6.95
CA ARG A 12 7.89 34.15 -7.94
C ARG A 12 6.45 33.62 -7.85
N PRO A 13 5.71 33.51 -8.97
CA PRO A 13 4.37 32.94 -8.97
C PRO A 13 4.43 31.40 -8.93
N TYR A 14 3.45 30.79 -8.29
CA TYR A 14 3.32 29.35 -8.15
C TYR A 14 1.86 28.94 -8.34
N LEU A 15 1.62 27.92 -9.18
CA LEU A 15 0.29 27.45 -9.51
C LEU A 15 -0.16 26.35 -8.55
N TYR A 16 -1.41 26.47 -8.10
CA TYR A 16 -2.10 25.49 -7.28
C TYR A 16 -3.46 25.16 -7.89
N VAL A 17 -3.92 23.93 -7.71
CA VAL A 17 -5.33 23.55 -7.89
C VAL A 17 -5.97 23.52 -6.51
N ARG A 18 -7.05 24.26 -6.32
CA ARG A 18 -7.74 24.42 -5.04
C ARG A 18 -9.20 24.04 -5.15
N GLU A 19 -9.72 23.48 -4.07
CA GLU A 19 -11.15 23.31 -3.86
C GLU A 19 -11.60 24.06 -2.62
N ILE A 20 -12.70 24.78 -2.75
CA ILE A 20 -13.35 25.50 -1.65
C ILE A 20 -14.71 24.85 -1.42
N ALA A 21 -15.01 24.58 -0.16
CA ALA A 21 -16.31 24.13 0.31
C ALA A 21 -16.71 24.92 1.57
N ARG A 22 -17.98 24.89 1.94
CA ARG A 22 -18.43 25.48 3.22
C ARG A 22 -18.21 24.49 4.35
N VAL A 23 -17.51 24.92 5.39
CA VAL A 23 -17.32 24.19 6.63
C VAL A 23 -17.78 25.11 7.76
N ASP A 24 -18.77 24.67 8.53
CA ASP A 24 -19.45 25.49 9.56
C ASP A 24 -20.04 26.80 8.98
N GLY A 25 -20.64 26.71 7.78
CA GLY A 25 -21.22 27.86 7.07
C GLY A 25 -20.20 28.82 6.42
N LYS A 26 -18.91 28.67 6.71
CA LYS A 26 -17.83 29.54 6.19
C LYS A 26 -17.10 28.87 5.02
N PRO A 27 -16.83 29.58 3.90
CA PRO A 27 -15.98 29.05 2.84
C PRO A 27 -14.56 28.75 3.37
N LYS A 28 -14.11 27.50 3.26
CA LYS A 28 -12.76 27.05 3.61
C LYS A 28 -12.13 26.30 2.42
N VAL A 29 -10.82 26.41 2.29
CA VAL A 29 -10.06 25.59 1.32
C VAL A 29 -9.97 24.17 1.87
N VAL A 30 -10.64 23.22 1.23
CA VAL A 30 -10.69 21.82 1.67
C VAL A 30 -9.64 20.95 0.96
N SER A 31 -9.18 21.36 -0.21
CA SER A 31 -8.08 20.72 -0.93
C SER A 31 -7.20 21.77 -1.61
N GLN A 32 -5.90 21.53 -1.62
CA GLN A 32 -4.93 22.37 -2.32
C GLN A 32 -3.73 21.52 -2.74
N VAL A 33 -3.57 21.34 -4.05
CA VAL A 33 -2.44 20.63 -4.65
C VAL A 33 -1.50 21.65 -5.31
N TYR A 34 -0.20 21.52 -5.04
CA TYR A 34 0.83 22.35 -5.69
C TYR A 34 1.19 21.75 -7.05
N ILE A 35 1.08 22.56 -8.11
CA ILE A 35 1.42 22.12 -9.47
C ILE A 35 2.88 22.43 -9.78
N GLY A 36 3.32 23.66 -9.52
CA GLY A 36 4.67 24.07 -9.86
C GLY A 36 4.88 25.57 -10.01
N SER A 37 6.11 25.94 -10.36
CA SER A 37 6.43 27.25 -10.95
C SER A 37 5.96 27.30 -12.42
N PRO A 38 5.95 28.47 -13.07
CA PRO A 38 5.60 28.60 -14.48
C PRO A 38 6.38 27.65 -15.39
N GLU A 39 7.68 27.47 -15.13
CA GLU A 39 8.56 26.61 -15.91
C GLU A 39 8.19 25.13 -15.78
N ARG A 40 7.84 24.69 -14.57
CA ARG A 40 7.36 23.33 -14.34
C ARG A 40 6.00 23.09 -15.02
N VAL A 41 5.10 24.08 -14.95
CA VAL A 41 3.78 24.00 -15.60
C VAL A 41 3.93 23.94 -17.12
N SER A 42 4.83 24.74 -17.71
CA SER A 42 5.12 24.66 -19.15
C SER A 42 5.74 23.31 -19.54
N GLY A 43 6.65 22.78 -18.72
CA GLY A 43 7.25 21.45 -18.95
C GLY A 43 6.21 20.33 -19.00
N LEU A 44 5.22 20.37 -18.09
CA LEU A 44 4.09 19.43 -18.07
C LEU A 44 3.27 19.45 -19.38
N THR A 45 3.08 20.62 -19.98
CA THR A 45 2.32 20.75 -21.25
C THR A 45 3.13 20.40 -22.50
N GLN A 46 4.46 20.48 -22.42
CA GLN A 46 5.36 20.24 -23.55
C GLN A 46 5.84 18.79 -23.64
N GLY A 47 5.38 17.91 -22.72
CA GLY A 47 5.86 16.53 -22.66
C GLY A 47 7.35 16.42 -22.33
N GLN A 48 7.95 17.47 -21.77
CA GLN A 48 9.23 17.36 -21.08
C GLN A 48 8.94 16.63 -19.77
N GLU A 49 8.81 15.31 -19.85
CA GLU A 49 8.71 14.45 -18.70
C GLU A 49 9.89 14.78 -17.79
N SER A 50 9.57 15.25 -16.59
CA SER A 50 10.54 15.22 -15.49
C SER A 50 11.10 13.82 -15.46
N ASP A 51 12.43 13.68 -15.61
CA ASP A 51 13.16 12.41 -15.58
C ASP A 51 12.48 11.47 -14.59
N VAL A 52 12.11 10.27 -15.03
CA VAL A 52 11.46 9.26 -14.18
C VAL A 52 12.31 9.10 -12.92
N VAL A 53 11.85 9.70 -11.82
CA VAL A 53 12.68 9.86 -10.61
C VAL A 53 12.88 8.52 -9.90
N ALA A 54 11.94 7.59 -10.07
CA ALA A 54 12.04 6.21 -9.60
C ALA A 54 11.10 5.29 -10.37
N LEU A 55 11.62 4.15 -10.85
CA LEU A 55 10.83 3.04 -11.39
C LEU A 55 10.75 1.95 -10.31
N LYS A 56 9.54 1.56 -9.91
CA LYS A 56 9.31 0.41 -9.04
C LYS A 56 8.82 -0.77 -9.89
N VAL A 57 9.55 -1.88 -9.84
CA VAL A 57 9.19 -3.11 -10.55
C VAL A 57 8.68 -4.12 -9.54
N GLU A 58 7.44 -4.57 -9.70
CA GLU A 58 6.78 -5.51 -8.81
C GLU A 58 6.12 -6.65 -9.59
N GLN A 59 6.19 -7.86 -9.04
CA GLN A 59 5.46 -9.00 -9.60
C GLN A 59 3.97 -8.91 -9.23
N PHE A 60 3.12 -8.74 -10.24
CA PHE A 60 1.67 -8.55 -10.06
C PHE A 60 0.88 -9.85 -10.27
N GLY A 61 1.09 -10.52 -11.40
CA GLY A 61 0.22 -11.61 -11.86
C GLY A 61 0.15 -12.81 -10.92
N ALA A 62 1.29 -13.24 -10.36
CA ALA A 62 1.34 -14.40 -9.48
C ALA A 62 0.61 -14.16 -8.15
N ILE A 63 0.81 -12.99 -7.52
CA ILE A 63 0.09 -12.62 -6.29
C ILE A 63 -1.40 -12.45 -6.56
N TRP A 64 -1.75 -11.77 -7.66
CA TRP A 64 -3.15 -11.57 -8.02
C TRP A 64 -3.86 -12.92 -8.21
N LEU A 65 -3.27 -13.85 -8.96
CA LEU A 65 -3.85 -15.17 -9.18
C LEU A 65 -3.96 -15.97 -7.87
N ALA A 66 -2.94 -15.92 -7.00
CA ALA A 66 -2.98 -16.58 -5.71
C ALA A 66 -4.12 -16.04 -4.82
N CYS A 67 -4.36 -14.73 -4.83
CA CYS A 67 -5.50 -14.11 -4.16
C CYS A 67 -6.84 -14.52 -4.79
N GLN A 68 -6.92 -14.66 -6.11
CA GLN A 68 -8.15 -15.15 -6.77
C GLN A 68 -8.46 -16.60 -6.39
N ILE A 69 -7.44 -17.45 -6.26
CA ILE A 69 -7.62 -18.83 -5.79
C ILE A 69 -8.09 -18.83 -4.33
N ASP A 70 -7.44 -18.03 -3.47
CA ASP A 70 -7.82 -17.91 -2.06
C ASP A 70 -9.24 -17.37 -1.89
N ALA A 71 -9.74 -16.50 -2.77
CA ALA A 71 -11.11 -15.99 -2.68
C ALA A 71 -12.19 -17.10 -2.74
N GLY A 72 -11.89 -18.27 -3.34
CA GLY A 72 -12.77 -19.43 -3.33
C GLY A 72 -12.60 -20.36 -2.13
N VAL A 73 -11.48 -20.27 -1.42
CA VAL A 73 -11.15 -21.11 -0.26
C VAL A 73 -11.44 -20.38 1.06
N ASP A 74 -11.13 -19.09 1.10
CA ASP A 74 -11.13 -18.22 2.26
C ASP A 74 -10.33 -18.80 3.44
N LEU A 75 -9.04 -19.06 3.19
CA LEU A 75 -8.18 -19.76 4.14
C LEU A 75 -8.07 -19.03 5.47
N CYS A 76 -7.97 -17.70 5.45
CA CYS A 76 -7.90 -16.89 6.66
C CYS A 76 -9.12 -17.15 7.55
N SER A 77 -10.34 -17.06 7.01
CA SER A 77 -11.58 -17.26 7.78
C SER A 77 -11.68 -18.68 8.33
N ILE A 78 -11.27 -19.69 7.58
CA ILE A 78 -11.27 -21.09 8.06
C ILE A 78 -10.35 -21.24 9.26
N VAL A 79 -9.11 -20.74 9.17
CA VAL A 79 -8.11 -20.87 10.23
C VAL A 79 -8.51 -20.05 11.45
N ASP A 80 -8.87 -18.78 11.26
CA ASP A 80 -9.22 -17.87 12.36
C ASP A 80 -10.55 -18.26 13.04
N GLY A 81 -11.42 -18.98 12.32
CA GLY A 81 -12.64 -19.60 12.89
C GLY A 81 -12.34 -20.74 13.86
N ILE A 82 -11.18 -21.38 13.75
CA ILE A 82 -10.71 -22.45 14.67
C ILE A 82 -9.79 -21.87 15.74
N VAL A 83 -8.91 -20.94 15.36
CA VAL A 83 -7.88 -20.35 16.21
C VAL A 83 -8.23 -18.90 16.47
N SER A 84 -9.06 -18.66 17.49
CA SER A 84 -9.49 -17.31 17.86
C SER A 84 -8.30 -16.43 18.25
N PRO A 85 -8.32 -15.10 18.04
CA PRO A 85 -7.21 -14.22 18.40
C PRO A 85 -6.81 -14.31 19.88
N ALA A 86 -5.51 -14.18 20.15
CA ALA A 86 -5.01 -14.16 21.53
C ALA A 86 -5.27 -12.80 22.20
N ASP A 87 -5.27 -12.78 23.54
CA ASP A 87 -5.40 -11.54 24.29
C ASP A 87 -4.30 -10.54 23.89
N ARG A 88 -4.72 -9.34 23.46
CA ARG A 88 -3.84 -8.25 23.01
C ARG A 88 -2.96 -8.63 21.80
N GLU A 89 -3.41 -9.57 20.98
CA GLU A 89 -2.74 -9.90 19.73
C GLU A 89 -2.72 -8.68 18.79
N THR A 90 -1.55 -8.43 18.22
CA THR A 90 -1.32 -7.36 17.24
C THR A 90 -0.74 -7.92 15.96
N GLY A 91 -0.89 -7.16 14.87
CA GLY A 91 -0.43 -7.55 13.55
C GLY A 91 -1.33 -8.60 12.90
N PRO A 92 -0.81 -9.33 11.89
CA PRO A 92 -1.59 -10.28 11.10
C PRO A 92 -2.12 -11.45 11.93
N SER A 93 -3.30 -11.98 11.58
CA SER A 93 -3.91 -13.14 12.24
C SER A 93 -3.15 -14.44 11.97
N VAL A 94 -3.46 -15.52 12.70
CA VAL A 94 -2.87 -16.84 12.43
C VAL A 94 -3.19 -17.27 11.00
N GLY A 95 -4.44 -17.10 10.56
CA GLY A 95 -4.87 -17.37 9.19
C GLY A 95 -4.09 -16.57 8.16
N GLU A 96 -3.82 -15.29 8.42
CA GLU A 96 -2.98 -14.48 7.54
C GLU A 96 -1.55 -15.02 7.45
N TYR A 97 -0.88 -15.35 8.56
CA TYR A 97 0.46 -15.97 8.49
C TYR A 97 0.47 -17.27 7.68
N PHE A 98 -0.58 -18.08 7.80
CA PHE A 98 -0.76 -19.27 6.98
C PHE A 98 -0.89 -18.91 5.50
N LEU A 99 -1.78 -17.99 5.16
CA LEU A 99 -2.02 -17.55 3.79
C LEU A 99 -0.74 -17.02 3.14
N TYR A 100 -0.03 -16.11 3.81
CA TYR A 100 1.21 -15.53 3.30
C TYR A 100 2.34 -16.57 3.21
N CYS A 101 2.32 -17.62 4.02
CA CYS A 101 3.23 -18.76 3.85
C CYS A 101 2.87 -19.59 2.61
N VAL A 102 1.59 -19.87 2.40
CA VAL A 102 1.08 -20.63 1.24
C VAL A 102 1.42 -19.90 -0.06
N PHE A 103 1.16 -18.59 -0.14
CA PHE A 103 1.54 -17.77 -1.30
C PHE A 103 3.04 -17.81 -1.56
N ASN A 104 3.87 -17.77 -0.50
CA ASN A 104 5.30 -17.93 -0.65
C ASN A 104 5.68 -19.30 -1.23
N ARG A 105 5.06 -20.38 -0.75
CA ARG A 105 5.32 -21.73 -1.27
C ARG A 105 4.87 -21.89 -2.73
N MET A 106 3.72 -21.31 -3.09
CA MET A 106 3.16 -21.40 -4.45
C MET A 106 3.98 -20.64 -5.49
N ILE A 107 4.51 -19.47 -5.13
CA ILE A 107 5.09 -18.53 -6.11
C ILE A 107 6.62 -18.62 -6.12
N GLN A 108 7.27 -18.41 -4.98
CA GLN A 108 8.72 -18.48 -4.86
C GLN A 108 9.11 -18.81 -3.42
N SER A 109 9.42 -20.07 -3.18
CA SER A 109 9.78 -20.55 -1.85
C SER A 109 11.07 -19.90 -1.36
N VAL A 110 10.95 -19.04 -0.35
CA VAL A 110 12.09 -18.46 0.38
C VAL A 110 11.97 -18.77 1.87
N SER A 111 13.06 -18.59 2.62
CA SER A 111 13.03 -18.78 4.07
C SER A 111 12.13 -17.75 4.75
N LYS A 112 11.64 -18.07 5.96
CA LYS A 112 10.82 -17.16 6.78
C LYS A 112 11.51 -15.82 7.05
N ASN A 113 12.84 -15.82 7.16
CA ASN A 113 13.66 -14.61 7.31
C ASN A 113 13.65 -13.70 6.06
N LYS A 114 13.36 -14.24 4.88
CA LYS A 114 13.32 -13.50 3.61
C LYS A 114 11.88 -13.20 3.15
N LEU A 115 10.88 -13.55 3.95
CA LEU A 115 9.48 -13.46 3.56
C LEU A 115 9.06 -12.00 3.31
N ALA A 116 9.35 -11.11 4.26
CA ALA A 116 9.04 -9.69 4.14
C ALA A 116 9.73 -9.04 2.92
N SER A 117 11.04 -9.28 2.74
CA SER A 117 11.80 -8.72 1.62
C SER A 117 11.38 -9.28 0.27
N TRP A 118 10.94 -10.54 0.21
CA TRP A 118 10.33 -11.10 -0.98
C TRP A 118 9.00 -10.43 -1.30
N TYR A 119 8.12 -10.24 -0.31
CA TYR A 119 6.85 -9.55 -0.54
C TYR A 119 7.02 -8.10 -1.01
N GLN A 120 8.08 -7.40 -0.59
CA GLN A 120 8.40 -6.05 -1.06
C GLN A 120 8.66 -5.95 -2.57
N SER A 121 9.07 -7.04 -3.23
CA SER A 121 9.25 -7.09 -4.69
C SER A 121 8.00 -7.55 -5.44
N THR A 122 6.88 -7.70 -4.74
CA THR A 122 5.58 -8.09 -5.30
C THR A 122 4.56 -7.00 -5.10
N ALA A 123 3.45 -7.06 -5.85
CA ALA A 123 2.37 -6.09 -5.74
C ALA A 123 1.43 -6.33 -4.55
N ILE A 124 1.86 -7.05 -3.51
CA ILE A 124 1.00 -7.43 -2.39
C ILE A 124 0.38 -6.20 -1.70
N GLN A 125 1.11 -5.09 -1.61
CA GLN A 125 0.61 -3.85 -1.02
C GLN A 125 -0.49 -3.17 -1.85
N HIS A 126 -0.63 -3.53 -3.12
CA HIS A 126 -1.71 -3.04 -3.98
C HIS A 126 -2.92 -3.98 -4.00
N ILE A 127 -2.69 -5.28 -3.78
CA ILE A 127 -3.71 -6.33 -3.95
C ILE A 127 -4.33 -6.71 -2.59
N ARG A 128 -3.49 -6.96 -1.58
CA ARG A 128 -3.87 -7.38 -0.23
C ARG A 128 -2.87 -6.82 0.80
N PRO A 129 -3.01 -5.53 1.16
CA PRO A 129 -2.06 -4.85 2.03
C PRO A 129 -1.88 -5.55 3.38
N ILE A 130 -0.64 -5.57 3.85
CA ILE A 130 -0.25 -6.13 5.14
C ILE A 130 0.94 -5.37 5.69
N ASP A 131 1.08 -5.32 7.01
CA ASP A 131 2.32 -4.87 7.62
C ASP A 131 3.45 -5.87 7.37
N LEU A 132 4.35 -5.56 6.43
CA LEU A 132 5.48 -6.42 6.09
C LEU A 132 6.51 -6.51 7.21
N GLU A 133 6.57 -5.52 8.10
CA GLU A 133 7.48 -5.55 9.24
C GLU A 133 7.07 -6.62 10.25
N GLU A 134 5.79 -7.00 10.26
CA GLU A 134 5.29 -8.09 11.10
C GLU A 134 5.61 -9.48 10.54
N LEU A 135 5.95 -9.63 9.25
CA LEU A 135 6.28 -10.92 8.62
C LEU A 135 7.70 -11.40 8.95
N THR A 136 8.07 -11.37 10.24
CA THR A 136 9.33 -11.89 10.77
C THR A 136 9.26 -13.39 11.06
N SER A 137 10.41 -14.07 11.04
CA SER A 137 10.46 -15.48 11.43
C SER A 137 10.09 -15.74 12.89
N LYS A 138 10.29 -14.77 13.80
CA LYS A 138 9.90 -14.90 15.20
C LYS A 138 8.38 -14.91 15.32
N ARG A 139 7.72 -13.87 14.79
CA ARG A 139 6.25 -13.76 14.77
C ARG A 139 5.61 -14.97 14.09
N TYR A 140 6.20 -15.46 13.00
CA TYR A 140 5.74 -16.67 12.34
C TYR A 140 5.65 -17.85 13.32
N TRP A 141 6.73 -18.13 14.08
CA TRP A 141 6.76 -19.25 15.00
C TRP A 141 5.82 -19.04 16.18
N GLU A 142 5.72 -17.81 16.70
CA GLU A 142 4.73 -17.46 17.73
C GLU A 142 3.30 -17.79 17.29
N LYS A 143 2.97 -17.67 16.00
CA LYS A 143 1.66 -18.04 15.45
C LYS A 143 1.52 -19.55 15.24
N TRP A 144 2.61 -20.23 14.85
CA TRP A 144 2.63 -21.68 14.66
C TRP A 144 2.53 -22.46 15.98
N ASP A 145 3.10 -21.93 17.06
CA ASP A 145 3.01 -22.52 18.40
C ASP A 145 1.56 -22.54 18.94
N ARG A 146 0.65 -21.78 18.31
CA ARG A 146 -0.77 -21.75 18.65
C ARG A 146 -1.57 -22.92 18.07
N VAL A 147 -0.97 -23.68 17.16
CA VAL A 147 -1.62 -24.79 16.42
C VAL A 147 -0.82 -26.09 16.45
N SER A 148 0.29 -26.12 17.18
CA SER A 148 1.15 -27.29 17.40
C SER A 148 0.78 -28.09 18.64
#